data_AF-A0A7J3QDU3-F1
#
_entry.id   AF-A0A7J3QDU3-F1
#
_cell.length_a   1.000
_cell.length_b   1.000
_cell.length_c   1.000
_cell.angle_alpha   90.00
_cell.angle_beta   90.00
_cell.angle_gamma   90.00
#
_symmetry.space_group_name_H-M   'P 1'
#
loop_
_entity.id
_entity.type
_entity.pdbx_description
1 polymer ?
#
loop_
_entity_poly.entity_id
_entity_poly.type
_entity_poly.pdbx_seq_one_letter_code
_entity_poly.pdbx_strand_id
1 'polypeptide(L)'
;HMAETGAHILSIDKYIDIKTAIATVDKVIMGNIPTALFLSNPEKVKEYTLEILSISKGYRHIVASGCEIPPYANPECIKEMVKVARSFNTMILKR
;
A
#
# COMPACT_ATOMS: atom_id res chain seq x y z
N HIS A 1 21.16 1.71 9.93
CA HIS A 1 19.85 1.23 9.40
C HIS A 1 19.39 2.10 8.22
N MET A 2 18.56 1.57 7.30
CA MET A 2 18.05 2.38 6.16
C MET A 2 17.32 3.67 6.62
N ALA A 3 16.68 3.64 7.79
CA ALA A 3 16.00 4.80 8.39
C ALA A 3 16.95 5.97 8.77
N GLU A 4 18.25 5.72 8.90
CA GLU A 4 19.25 6.71 9.33
C GLU A 4 19.92 7.44 8.15
N THR A 5 19.64 7.03 6.92
CA THR A 5 20.26 7.56 5.69
C THR A 5 19.91 9.02 5.38
N GLY A 6 19.03 9.64 6.18
CA GLY A 6 18.44 10.95 5.88
C GLY A 6 17.24 10.89 4.92
N ALA A 7 16.93 9.72 4.34
CA ALA A 7 15.75 9.55 3.51
C ALA A 7 14.45 9.86 4.29
N HIS A 8 13.48 10.47 3.61
CA HIS A 8 12.17 10.81 4.17
C HIS A 8 11.15 9.67 4.02
N ILE A 9 11.32 8.86 2.97
CA ILE A 9 10.43 7.77 2.60
C ILE A 9 11.25 6.48 2.55
N LEU A 10 10.72 5.41 3.13
CA LEU A 10 11.25 4.06 2.98
C LEU A 10 10.27 3.23 2.16
N SER A 11 10.74 2.76 1.02
CA SER A 11 10.02 1.79 0.19
C SER A 11 10.20 0.40 0.78
N ILE A 12 9.10 -0.34 0.94
CA ILE A 12 9.09 -1.71 1.46
C ILE A 12 8.45 -2.66 0.45
N ASP A 13 8.98 -3.88 0.37
CA ASP A 13 8.41 -4.93 -0.46
C ASP A 13 7.32 -5.73 0.28
N LYS A 14 6.68 -6.66 -0.45
CA LYS A 14 5.55 -7.48 0.02
C LYS A 14 5.84 -8.36 1.24
N TYR A 15 7.10 -8.65 1.54
CA TYR A 15 7.51 -9.53 2.65
C TYR A 15 7.66 -8.79 3.97
N ILE A 16 7.65 -7.45 3.95
CA ILE A 16 7.68 -6.64 5.15
C ILE A 16 6.27 -6.48 5.72
N ASP A 17 6.08 -6.83 6.98
CA ASP A 17 4.85 -6.53 7.70
C ASP A 17 4.70 -5.01 7.90
N ILE A 18 3.66 -4.44 7.29
CA ILE A 18 3.43 -2.99 7.33
C ILE A 18 3.19 -2.50 8.75
N LYS A 19 2.51 -3.27 9.60
CA LYS A 19 2.23 -2.90 10.99
C LYS A 19 3.52 -2.74 11.79
N THR A 20 4.45 -3.66 11.62
CA THR A 20 5.78 -3.60 12.22
C THR A 20 6.56 -2.41 11.66
N ALA A 21 6.56 -2.21 10.33
CA ALA A 21 7.30 -1.12 9.70
C ALA A 21 6.88 0.26 10.21
N ILE A 22 5.57 0.58 10.19
CA ILE A 22 5.06 1.89 10.64
C ILE A 22 5.26 2.13 12.14
N ALA A 23 5.35 1.08 12.95
CA ALA A 23 5.62 1.19 14.39
C ALA A 23 7.12 1.32 14.71
N THR A 24 7.98 0.83 13.81
CA THR A 24 9.44 0.77 14.06
C THR A 24 10.14 2.07 13.70
N VAL A 25 9.68 2.80 12.68
CA VAL A 25 10.38 3.98 12.15
C VAL A 25 9.49 5.21 12.11
N ASP A 26 10.04 6.35 12.52
CA ASP A 26 9.38 7.64 12.35
C ASP A 26 9.64 8.23 10.95
N LYS A 27 9.17 7.52 9.91
CA LYS A 27 9.31 7.86 8.49
C LYS A 27 8.01 7.64 7.73
N VAL A 28 7.95 8.13 6.49
CA VAL A 28 6.88 7.74 5.57
C VAL A 28 7.20 6.34 5.03
N ILE A 29 6.25 5.41 5.13
CA ILE A 29 6.36 4.09 4.53
C ILE A 29 5.67 4.11 3.16
N MET A 30 6.27 3.48 2.15
CA MET A 30 5.69 3.31 0.82
C MET A 30 5.67 1.83 0.42
N GLY A 31 4.53 1.33 -0.05
CA GLY A 31 4.34 -0.08 -0.41
C GLY A 31 2.96 -0.60 0.03
N ASN A 32 2.78 -1.88 0.29
CA ASN A 32 3.63 -3.02 -0.06
C ASN A 32 2.84 -4.06 -0.88
N ILE A 33 1.83 -3.62 -1.64
CA ILE A 33 0.86 -4.50 -2.29
C ILE A 33 1.59 -5.54 -3.14
N PRO A 34 1.38 -6.85 -2.89
CA PRO A 34 2.03 -7.90 -3.66
C PRO A 34 1.73 -7.77 -5.14
N THR A 35 2.77 -7.66 -5.96
CA THR A 35 2.63 -7.46 -7.42
C THR A 35 1.76 -8.52 -8.10
N ALA A 36 1.80 -9.76 -7.60
CA ALA A 36 0.97 -10.86 -8.09
C ALA A 36 -0.54 -10.59 -8.02
N LEU A 37 -1.00 -9.71 -7.10
CA LEU A 37 -2.41 -9.33 -7.02
C LEU A 37 -2.87 -8.56 -8.27
N PHE A 38 -1.98 -7.80 -8.93
CA PHE A 38 -2.32 -7.11 -10.18
C PHE A 38 -2.50 -8.08 -11.37
N LEU A 39 -2.12 -9.35 -11.22
CA LEU A 39 -2.41 -10.40 -12.21
C LEU A 39 -3.77 -11.08 -11.96
N SER A 40 -4.45 -10.73 -10.85
CA SER A 40 -5.69 -11.36 -10.43
C SER A 40 -6.93 -10.55 -10.87
N ASN A 41 -7.86 -10.31 -9.95
CA ASN A 41 -9.05 -9.50 -10.19
C ASN A 41 -9.09 -8.26 -9.28
N PRO A 42 -9.84 -7.21 -9.68
CA PRO A 42 -9.91 -5.95 -8.95
C PRO A 42 -10.42 -6.08 -7.50
N GLU A 43 -11.32 -7.02 -7.23
CA GLU A 43 -11.90 -7.19 -5.88
C GLU A 43 -10.83 -7.63 -4.87
N LYS A 44 -9.95 -8.57 -5.23
CA LYS A 44 -8.83 -8.97 -4.37
C LYS A 44 -7.87 -7.82 -4.09
N VAL A 45 -7.62 -6.96 -5.08
CA VAL A 45 -6.78 -5.78 -4.89
C VAL A 45 -7.46 -4.78 -3.96
N LYS A 46 -8.75 -4.57 -4.12
CA LYS A 46 -9.55 -3.72 -3.22
C LYS A 46 -9.51 -4.22 -1.79
N GLU A 47 -9.78 -5.49 -1.55
CA GLU A 47 -9.76 -6.11 -0.22
C GLU A 47 -8.40 -5.88 0.46
N TYR A 48 -7.30 -6.24 -0.23
CA TYR A 48 -5.96 -6.07 0.31
C TYR A 48 -5.59 -4.59 0.53
N THR A 49 -5.96 -3.72 -0.41
CA THR A 49 -5.71 -2.27 -0.30
C THR A 49 -6.44 -1.67 0.91
N LEU A 50 -7.70 -2.06 1.14
CA LEU A 50 -8.48 -1.63 2.31
C LEU A 50 -7.87 -2.15 3.61
N GLU A 51 -7.40 -3.40 3.64
CA GLU A 51 -6.74 -4.00 4.79
C GLU A 51 -5.50 -3.19 5.19
N ILE A 52 -4.56 -2.98 4.28
CA ILE A 52 -3.31 -2.25 4.59
C ILE A 52 -3.58 -0.79 4.98
N LEU A 53 -4.54 -0.12 4.35
CA LEU A 53 -4.93 1.25 4.68
C LEU A 53 -5.57 1.34 6.06
N SER A 54 -6.34 0.32 6.43
CA SER A 54 -6.94 0.22 7.77
C SER A 54 -5.88 0.01 8.84
N ILE A 55 -4.89 -0.84 8.58
CA ILE A 55 -3.74 -1.08 9.48
C ILE A 55 -2.92 0.22 9.64
N SER A 56 -2.67 0.94 8.55
CA SER A 56 -1.87 2.16 8.56
C SER A 56 -2.65 3.43 8.90
N LYS A 57 -3.89 3.33 9.37
CA LYS A 57 -4.73 4.50 9.65
C LYS A 57 -4.09 5.35 10.76
N GLY A 58 -3.93 6.65 10.47
CA GLY A 58 -3.27 7.59 11.38
C GLY A 58 -1.75 7.62 11.26
N TYR A 59 -1.15 6.77 10.42
CA TYR A 59 0.28 6.74 10.13
C TYR A 59 0.59 7.34 8.76
N ARG A 60 1.86 7.68 8.53
CA ARG A 60 2.36 8.19 7.25
C ARG A 60 2.62 7.03 6.29
N HIS A 61 1.62 6.67 5.50
CA HIS A 61 1.70 5.57 4.54
C HIS A 61 1.29 6.02 3.14
N ILE A 62 2.12 5.70 2.14
CA ILE A 62 1.83 5.82 0.71
C ILE A 62 1.61 4.42 0.16
N VAL A 63 0.36 4.08 -0.17
CA VAL A 63 0.05 2.80 -0.81
C VAL A 63 0.72 2.73 -2.18
N ALA A 64 1.48 1.66 -2.40
CA ALA A 64 2.12 1.34 -3.67
C ALA A 64 2.24 -0.18 -3.86
N SER A 65 2.62 -0.60 -5.07
CA SER A 65 3.09 -1.97 -5.29
C SER A 65 4.39 -2.20 -4.51
N GLY A 66 4.60 -3.41 -4.00
CA GLY A 66 5.84 -3.77 -3.31
C GLY A 66 7.03 -4.00 -4.25
N CYS A 67 6.81 -3.98 -5.56
CA CYS A 67 7.82 -4.14 -6.62
C CYS A 67 7.25 -3.54 -7.92
N GLU A 68 7.93 -3.70 -9.06
CA GLU A 68 7.45 -3.27 -10.36
C GLU A 68 6.18 -4.04 -10.78
N ILE A 69 5.23 -3.34 -11.41
CA ILE A 69 4.03 -3.95 -12.00
C ILE A 69 4.38 -4.48 -13.40
N PRO A 70 4.14 -5.77 -13.71
CA PRO A 70 4.48 -6.32 -15.01
C PRO A 70 3.61 -5.72 -16.13
N PRO A 71 4.13 -5.62 -17.37
CA PRO A 71 3.40 -5.02 -18.50
C PRO A 71 2.08 -5.71 -18.85
N TYR A 72 1.93 -6.99 -18.50
CA TYR A 72 0.74 -7.81 -18.74
C TYR A 72 -0.21 -7.86 -17.54
N ALA A 73 -0.01 -7.01 -16.53
CA ALA A 73 -0.94 -6.90 -15.40
C ALA A 73 -2.34 -6.48 -15.85
N ASN A 74 -3.34 -6.91 -15.10
CA ASN A 74 -4.72 -6.48 -15.30
C ASN A 74 -4.84 -4.98 -14.95
N PRO A 75 -5.12 -4.08 -15.92
CA PRO A 75 -5.18 -2.65 -15.66
C PRO A 75 -6.31 -2.27 -14.69
N GLU A 76 -7.39 -3.06 -14.64
CA GLU A 76 -8.51 -2.81 -13.72
C GLU A 76 -8.09 -3.01 -12.26
N CYS A 77 -7.15 -3.92 -11.99
CA CYS A 77 -6.57 -4.07 -10.65
C CYS A 77 -5.82 -2.81 -10.21
N ILE A 78 -5.06 -2.19 -11.12
CA ILE A 78 -4.31 -0.96 -10.83
C ILE A 78 -5.28 0.21 -10.59
N LYS A 79 -6.31 0.34 -11.45
CA LYS A 79 -7.36 1.35 -11.29
C LYS A 79 -8.09 1.19 -9.97
N GLU A 80 -8.41 -0.03 -9.58
CA GLU A 80 -9.14 -0.28 -8.33
C GLU A 80 -8.28 0.06 -7.10
N MET A 81 -6.99 -0.29 -7.08
CA MET A 81 -6.06 0.15 -6.04
C MET A 81 -6.08 1.68 -5.87
N VAL A 82 -5.91 2.42 -6.98
CA VAL A 82 -5.88 3.89 -6.96
C VAL A 82 -7.23 4.45 -6.49
N LYS A 83 -8.34 3.90 -6.98
CA LYS A 83 -9.69 4.30 -6.59
C LYS A 83 -9.92 4.10 -5.09
N VAL A 84 -9.56 2.95 -4.55
CA VAL A 84 -9.69 2.63 -3.12
C VAL A 84 -8.83 3.58 -2.29
N ALA A 85 -7.56 3.76 -2.63
CA ALA A 85 -6.65 4.66 -1.92
C ALA A 85 -7.18 6.11 -1.88
N ARG A 86 -7.71 6.62 -3.00
CA ARG A 86 -8.30 7.97 -3.06
C ARG A 86 -9.60 8.10 -2.28
N SER A 87 -10.39 7.03 -2.21
CA SER A 87 -11.73 7.06 -1.60
C SER A 87 -11.73 6.70 -0.11
N PHE A 88 -10.63 6.15 0.41
CA PHE A 88 -10.56 5.60 1.77
C PHE A 88 -10.99 6.59 2.86
N ASN A 89 -10.51 7.83 2.81
CA ASN A 89 -10.89 8.85 3.79
C ASN A 89 -12.38 9.22 3.72
N THR A 90 -12.96 9.25 2.51
CA THR A 90 -14.39 9.54 2.33
C THR A 90 -15.28 8.38 2.75
N MET A 91 -14.81 7.14 2.63
CA MET A 91 -15.52 5.95 3.10
C MET A 91 -15.62 5.89 4.64
N ILE A 92 -14.62 6.46 5.33
CA ILE A 92 -14.58 6.49 6.80
C ILE A 92 -15.50 7.58 7.37
N LEU A 93 -15.62 8.73 6.71
CA LEU A 93 -16.48 9.85 7.15
C LEU A 93 -17.99 9.59 6.98
N LYS A 94 -18.38 8.47 6.35
CA LYS A 94 -19.77 8.05 6.15
C LYS A 94 -20.27 6.98 7.13
N ARG A 95 -19.46 6.63 8.13
CA ARG A 95 -19.84 5.77 9.26
C ARG A 95 -19.94 6.61 10.52
#